data_AF-A0A8T2A4M6-F1
#
_entry.id   AF-A0A8T2A4M6-F1
#
_cell.length_a   1.000
_cell.length_b   1.000
_cell.length_c   1.000
_cell.angle_alpha   90.00
_cell.angle_beta   90.00
_cell.angle_gamma   90.00
#
_symmetry.space_group_name_H-M   'P 1'
#
loop_
_entity.id
_entity.type
_entity.pdbx_description
1 polymer ?
#
loop_
_entity_poly.entity_id
_entity_poly.type
_entity_poly.pdbx_seq_one_letter_code
_entity_poly.pdbx_strand_id
1 'polypeptide(L)'
;MATCARRCSQLQAYGSGSGSQPSSSGYPPSPMAPWQPRANIATTPPYNPWVLDRSATNHLTSDLSNFSMHQPYTGGEEVTIADGSGLPISHTGSALLPTPSRSLALKDIFYVPNVSENLISVYRMCNANKVSVEFFPVHYQVKDLSTGARLLK
;
A
#
# COMPACT_ATOMS: atom_id res chain seq x y z
N MET A 1 4.75 -7.25 12.40
CA MET A 1 5.71 -6.85 11.36
C MET A 1 5.58 -7.80 10.18
N ALA A 2 5.52 -7.27 8.96
CA ALA A 2 5.39 -8.04 7.73
C ALA A 2 6.79 -8.32 7.16
N THR A 3 7.13 -9.59 7.01
CA THR A 3 8.53 -10.02 6.86
C THR A 3 8.93 -10.38 5.43
N CYS A 4 8.01 -10.85 4.58
CA CYS A 4 8.34 -11.10 3.17
C CYS A 4 7.13 -11.38 2.30
N ALA A 5 7.20 -11.08 1.00
CA ALA A 5 6.28 -11.66 0.03
C ALA A 5 6.76 -13.06 -0.41
N ARG A 6 5.86 -14.04 -0.46
CA ARG A 6 6.14 -15.40 -0.96
C ARG A 6 5.02 -15.87 -1.86
N ARG A 7 5.32 -16.73 -2.83
CA ARG A 7 4.32 -17.33 -3.70
C ARG A 7 3.35 -18.19 -2.89
N CYS A 8 2.06 -17.87 -2.97
CA CYS A 8 0.99 -18.69 -2.43
C CYS A 8 0.99 -20.05 -3.16
N SER A 9 1.10 -21.13 -2.40
CA SER A 9 1.10 -22.50 -2.94
C SER A 9 -0.29 -23.11 -3.08
N GLN A 10 -1.37 -22.36 -2.81
CA GLN A 10 -2.71 -22.93 -2.63
C GLN A 10 -3.78 -22.54 -3.67
N LEU A 11 -3.44 -21.90 -4.79
CA LEU A 11 -4.44 -21.58 -5.81
C LEU A 11 -4.04 -22.05 -7.22
N GLN A 12 -4.38 -23.31 -7.51
CA GLN A 12 -4.77 -23.73 -8.85
C GLN A 12 -6.28 -23.90 -8.90
N ALA A 13 -6.89 -23.26 -9.90
CA ALA A 13 -8.25 -23.44 -10.40
C ALA A 13 -9.43 -22.94 -9.53
N TYR A 14 -10.06 -21.86 -10.00
CA TYR A 14 -11.50 -21.90 -10.23
C TYR A 14 -11.87 -21.05 -11.45
N GLY A 15 -12.46 -21.71 -12.44
CA GLY A 15 -12.99 -21.09 -13.65
C GLY A 15 -14.50 -20.91 -13.59
N SER A 16 -14.96 -20.02 -14.47
CA SER A 16 -16.25 -20.05 -15.19
C SER A 16 -17.54 -19.72 -14.42
N GLY A 17 -18.28 -18.72 -14.93
CA GLY A 17 -19.69 -18.50 -14.58
C GLY A 17 -20.30 -17.22 -15.15
N SER A 18 -20.80 -17.29 -16.39
CA SER A 18 -21.64 -16.30 -17.08
C SER A 18 -23.14 -16.43 -16.76
N GLY A 19 -23.89 -15.34 -16.74
CA GLY A 19 -25.37 -15.32 -16.83
C GLY A 19 -25.99 -14.04 -16.23
N SER A 20 -26.35 -13.03 -17.02
CA SER A 20 -27.70 -12.75 -17.60
C SER A 20 -28.71 -12.10 -16.62
N GLN A 21 -28.95 -10.79 -16.80
CA GLN A 21 -30.06 -10.02 -16.21
C GLN A 21 -31.41 -10.36 -16.86
N PRO A 22 -32.51 -10.19 -16.12
CA PRO A 22 -33.76 -9.71 -16.70
C PRO A 22 -34.24 -8.39 -16.05
N SER A 23 -34.85 -7.58 -16.90
CA SER A 23 -35.59 -6.34 -16.63
C SER A 23 -37.06 -6.61 -16.27
N SER A 24 -37.63 -5.88 -15.30
CA SER A 24 -38.73 -4.91 -15.49
C SER A 24 -39.68 -4.76 -14.28
N SER A 25 -39.94 -3.48 -13.96
CA SER A 25 -41.19 -2.84 -13.49
C SER A 25 -41.76 -3.11 -12.08
N GLY A 26 -41.87 -2.01 -11.30
CA GLY A 26 -42.90 -1.83 -10.26
C GLY A 26 -42.49 -0.98 -9.05
N TYR A 27 -42.31 0.34 -9.18
CA TYR A 27 -42.16 1.24 -8.01
C TYR A 27 -43.50 1.93 -7.69
N PRO A 28 -44.05 1.80 -6.46
CA PRO A 28 -45.13 2.66 -6.01
C PRO A 28 -44.60 4.07 -5.72
N PRO A 29 -45.45 5.12 -5.73
CA PRO A 29 -45.02 6.49 -5.48
C PRO A 29 -44.59 6.64 -4.01
N SER A 30 -43.34 7.03 -3.78
CA SER A 30 -42.82 7.37 -2.45
C SER A 30 -43.58 8.58 -1.88
N PRO A 31 -44.07 8.54 -0.63
CA PRO A 31 -44.45 9.76 0.07
C PRO A 31 -43.20 10.63 0.26
N MET A 32 -43.34 11.94 0.02
CA MET A 32 -42.28 12.93 0.20
C MET A 32 -41.66 12.77 1.59
N ALA A 33 -40.43 12.23 1.65
CA ALA A 33 -39.65 12.22 2.87
C ALA A 33 -39.26 13.66 3.21
N PRO A 34 -39.40 14.11 4.47
CA PRO A 34 -38.89 15.40 4.90
C PRO A 34 -37.39 15.48 4.62
N TRP A 35 -36.92 16.61 4.09
CA TRP A 35 -35.51 16.87 3.88
C TRP A 35 -34.73 16.67 5.19
N GLN A 36 -34.00 15.56 5.28
CA GLN A 36 -33.08 15.29 6.37
C GLN A 36 -31.66 15.66 5.92
N PRO A 37 -31.00 16.65 6.54
CA PRO A 37 -29.60 16.92 6.25
C PRO A 37 -28.78 15.70 6.65
N ARG A 38 -28.31 14.93 5.66
CA ARG A 38 -27.32 13.88 5.86
C ARG A 38 -25.94 14.52 5.82
N ALA A 39 -25.31 14.64 6.99
CA ALA A 39 -23.89 14.94 7.08
C ALA A 39 -23.11 13.66 6.80
N ASN A 40 -22.36 13.64 5.70
CA ASN A 40 -21.27 12.69 5.48
C ASN A 40 -20.11 13.07 6.40
N ILE A 41 -19.84 12.24 7.40
CA ILE A 41 -18.63 12.38 8.21
C ILE A 41 -17.45 12.06 7.30
N ALA A 42 -16.65 13.08 6.97
CA ALA A 42 -15.33 12.90 6.41
C ALA A 42 -14.40 12.50 7.56
N THR A 43 -14.32 11.20 7.85
CA THR A 43 -13.30 10.69 8.76
C THR A 43 -11.97 10.86 8.03
N THR A 44 -11.10 11.75 8.51
CA THR A 44 -9.72 11.75 8.05
C THR A 44 -9.14 10.38 8.40
N PRO A 45 -8.69 9.56 7.44
CA PRO A 45 -8.06 8.29 7.77
C PRO A 45 -6.93 8.56 8.76
N PRO A 46 -6.74 7.69 9.77
CA PRO A 46 -5.66 7.86 10.72
C PRO A 46 -4.35 8.01 9.95
N TYR A 47 -3.59 9.06 10.26
CA TYR A 47 -2.28 9.26 9.66
C TYR A 47 -1.41 8.05 10.00
N ASN A 48 -1.12 7.21 9.00
CA ASN A 48 -0.31 6.01 9.15
C ASN A 48 1.08 6.29 8.54
N PRO A 49 2.06 6.73 9.36
CA PRO A 49 3.37 7.10 8.85
C PRO A 49 4.09 5.91 8.24
N TRP A 50 4.98 6.19 7.28
CA TRP A 50 5.86 5.18 6.73
C TRP A 50 6.97 4.82 7.72
N VAL A 51 7.09 3.54 8.05
CA VAL A 51 8.16 2.98 8.88
C VAL A 51 9.24 2.40 7.98
N LEU A 52 10.48 2.85 8.19
CA LEU A 52 11.63 2.34 7.47
C LEU A 52 12.07 0.99 8.07
N ASP A 53 12.02 -0.08 7.29
CA ASP A 53 12.24 -1.44 7.76
C ASP A 53 13.32 -2.17 6.94
N ARG A 54 14.36 -2.64 7.63
CA ARG A 54 15.46 -3.43 7.03
C ARG A 54 15.07 -4.88 6.78
N SER A 55 14.12 -5.41 7.55
CA SER A 55 13.61 -6.77 7.43
C SER A 55 12.54 -6.92 6.35
N ALA A 56 11.88 -5.83 5.95
CA ALA A 56 10.90 -5.83 4.88
C ALA A 56 11.54 -6.06 3.50
N THR A 57 11.05 -7.06 2.77
CA THR A 57 11.49 -7.34 1.39
C THR A 57 10.81 -6.44 0.35
N ASN A 58 9.65 -5.87 0.67
CA ASN A 58 8.80 -5.08 -0.21
C ASN A 58 8.28 -3.84 0.53
N HIS A 59 7.89 -2.82 -0.23
CA HIS A 59 7.13 -1.70 0.33
C HIS A 59 5.68 -2.13 0.54
N LEU A 60 5.06 -1.73 1.65
CA LEU A 60 3.71 -2.15 2.04
C LEU A 60 2.88 -0.95 2.47
N THR A 61 1.62 -0.92 2.08
CA THR A 61 0.65 0.08 2.55
C THR A 61 -0.74 -0.52 2.66
N SER A 62 -1.51 -0.11 3.66
CA SER A 62 -2.95 -0.36 3.77
C SER A 62 -3.79 0.77 3.20
N ASP A 63 -3.15 1.82 2.67
CA ASP A 63 -3.80 2.97 2.06
C ASP A 63 -3.46 3.10 0.57
N LEU A 64 -4.49 3.09 -0.28
CA LEU A 64 -4.37 3.31 -1.73
C LEU A 64 -4.10 4.77 -2.08
N SER A 65 -4.40 5.73 -1.19
CA SER A 65 -4.15 7.15 -1.40
C SER A 65 -2.65 7.47 -1.50
N ASN A 66 -1.81 6.59 -0.98
CA ASN A 66 -0.35 6.70 -1.05
C ASN A 66 0.21 6.50 -2.47
N PHE A 67 -0.57 5.93 -3.40
CA PHE A 67 -0.09 5.64 -4.75
C PHE A 67 -0.29 6.83 -5.68
N SER A 68 0.75 7.19 -6.43
CA SER A 68 0.61 8.11 -7.57
C SER A 68 0.01 7.39 -8.79
N MET A 69 0.31 6.09 -8.92
CA MET A 69 -0.27 5.18 -9.91
C MET A 69 -0.35 3.77 -9.29
N HIS A 70 -1.44 3.06 -9.54
CA HIS A 70 -1.64 1.69 -9.09
C HIS A 70 -2.41 0.86 -10.11
N GLN A 71 -2.26 -0.46 -10.01
CA GLN A 71 -2.98 -1.45 -10.81
C GLN A 71 -3.28 -2.69 -9.97
N PRO A 72 -4.30 -3.49 -10.33
CA PRO A 72 -4.55 -4.77 -9.66
C PRO A 72 -3.30 -5.64 -9.68
N TYR A 73 -3.03 -6.31 -8.57
CA TYR A 73 -1.92 -7.24 -8.48
C TYR A 73 -2.31 -8.58 -9.12
N THR A 74 -1.52 -9.05 -10.08
CA THR A 74 -1.76 -10.30 -10.82
C THR A 74 -0.75 -11.39 -10.47
N GLY A 75 0.15 -11.12 -9.52
CA GLY A 75 1.07 -12.13 -9.01
C GLY A 75 0.36 -13.14 -8.11
N GLY A 76 1.06 -14.24 -7.83
CA GLY A 76 0.58 -15.28 -6.94
C GLY A 76 1.12 -15.12 -5.53
N GLU A 77 1.80 -14.03 -5.22
CA GLU A 77 2.45 -13.83 -3.93
C GLU A 77 1.52 -13.27 -2.87
N GLU A 78 1.87 -13.56 -1.62
CA GLU A 78 1.21 -13.12 -0.42
C GLU A 78 2.24 -12.59 0.57
N VAL A 79 1.86 -11.63 1.41
CA VAL A 79 2.75 -11.05 2.42
C VAL A 79 2.69 -11.84 3.71
N THR A 80 3.78 -12.49 4.07
CA THR A 80 3.94 -13.19 5.35
C THR A 80 4.18 -12.19 6.47
N ILE A 81 3.43 -12.30 7.57
CA ILE A 81 3.65 -11.53 8.79
C ILE A 81 4.34 -12.36 9.88
N ALA A 82 4.66 -11.71 11.00
CA ALA A 82 5.48 -12.28 12.07
C ALA A 82 4.92 -13.57 12.70
N ASP A 83 3.60 -13.78 12.67
CA ASP A 83 2.97 -15.02 13.15
C ASP A 83 2.98 -16.16 12.11
N GLY A 84 3.54 -15.92 10.92
CA GLY A 84 3.62 -16.87 9.82
C GLY A 84 2.38 -16.89 8.91
N SER A 85 1.32 -16.15 9.24
CA SER A 85 0.16 -16.02 8.37
C SER A 85 0.47 -15.18 7.13
N GLY A 86 -0.27 -15.46 6.06
CA GLY A 86 -0.25 -14.69 4.82
C GLY A 86 -1.33 -13.60 4.82
N LEU A 87 -1.00 -12.45 4.23
CA LEU A 87 -1.93 -11.39 3.90
C LEU A 87 -1.99 -11.16 2.37
N PRO A 88 -3.19 -11.18 1.77
CA PRO A 88 -3.35 -11.08 0.32
C PRO A 88 -2.92 -9.71 -0.21
N ILE A 89 -2.22 -9.72 -1.33
CA ILE A 89 -1.85 -8.51 -2.07
C ILE A 89 -2.99 -8.19 -3.04
N SER A 90 -3.58 -7.01 -2.90
CA SER A 90 -4.70 -6.61 -3.75
C SER A 90 -4.25 -5.77 -4.95
N HIS A 91 -3.33 -4.84 -4.73
CA HIS A 91 -2.81 -3.95 -5.78
C HIS A 91 -1.30 -3.79 -5.68
N THR A 92 -0.69 -3.36 -6.78
CA THR A 92 0.70 -2.90 -6.82
C THR A 92 0.78 -1.53 -7.48
N GLY A 93 1.82 -0.77 -7.17
CA GLY A 93 2.02 0.53 -7.77
C GLY A 93 3.26 1.24 -7.27
N SER A 94 3.28 2.57 -7.39
CA SER A 94 4.42 3.40 -7.03
C SER A 94 4.00 4.70 -6.36
N ALA A 95 4.92 5.23 -5.54
CA ALA A 95 4.77 6.50 -4.85
C ALA A 95 6.07 7.31 -4.91
N LEU A 96 5.95 8.61 -4.65
CA LEU A 96 7.08 9.51 -4.46
C LEU A 96 7.07 10.00 -3.02
N LEU A 97 8.17 9.79 -2.30
CA LEU A 97 8.40 10.37 -0.99
C LEU A 97 9.15 11.70 -1.17
N PRO A 98 8.49 12.86 -1.01
CA PRO A 98 9.14 14.14 -1.19
C PRO A 98 10.23 14.37 -0.13
N THR A 99 11.34 14.96 -0.55
CA THR A 99 12.39 15.43 0.35
C THR A 99 12.80 16.86 -0.05
N PRO A 100 13.50 17.62 0.83
CA PRO A 100 13.89 18.99 0.52
C PRO A 100 14.72 19.16 -0.76
N SER A 101 15.47 18.14 -1.16
CA SER A 101 16.36 18.23 -2.33
C SER A 101 15.84 17.48 -3.55
N ARG A 102 15.29 16.26 -3.38
CA ARG A 102 14.66 15.49 -4.47
C ARG A 102 13.73 14.41 -3.94
N SER A 103 12.67 14.09 -4.67
CA SER A 103 11.78 12.99 -4.29
C SER A 103 12.47 11.63 -4.40
N LEU A 104 12.20 10.75 -3.44
CA LEU A 104 12.61 9.35 -3.46
C LEU A 104 11.47 8.51 -4.08
N ALA A 105 11.79 7.71 -5.09
CA ALA A 105 10.85 6.80 -5.71
C ALA A 105 10.69 5.51 -4.89
N LEU A 106 9.46 5.18 -4.55
CA LEU A 106 9.06 3.89 -4.00
C LEU A 106 8.36 3.12 -5.12
N LYS A 107 9.03 2.11 -5.67
CA LYS A 107 8.52 1.26 -6.76
C LYS A 107 8.08 -0.10 -6.22
N ASP A 108 7.14 -0.74 -6.91
CA ASP A 108 6.61 -2.06 -6.55
C ASP A 108 6.06 -2.11 -5.11
N ILE A 109 5.28 -1.10 -4.75
CA ILE A 109 4.59 -1.04 -3.45
C ILE A 109 3.41 -1.99 -3.51
N PHE A 110 3.29 -2.88 -2.54
CA PHE A 110 2.13 -3.74 -2.39
C PHE A 110 1.09 -3.08 -1.50
N TYR A 111 -0.13 -3.04 -2.01
CA TYR A 111 -1.31 -2.68 -1.25
C TYR A 111 -1.89 -3.93 -0.58
N VAL A 112 -1.90 -3.91 0.74
CA VAL A 112 -2.37 -5.00 1.60
C VAL A 112 -3.36 -4.41 2.60
N PRO A 113 -4.69 -4.55 2.38
CA PRO A 113 -5.70 -3.89 3.22
C PRO A 113 -5.56 -4.16 4.72
N ASN A 114 -5.07 -5.35 5.07
CA ASN A 114 -5.00 -5.84 6.44
C ASN A 114 -3.59 -5.69 7.07
N VAL A 115 -2.68 -4.91 6.47
CA VAL A 115 -1.40 -4.60 7.11
C VAL A 115 -1.59 -3.46 8.13
N SER A 116 -0.98 -3.60 9.30
CA SER A 116 -1.10 -2.62 10.39
C SER A 116 -0.33 -1.34 10.12
N GLU A 117 0.85 -1.45 9.51
CA GLU A 117 1.81 -0.35 9.33
C GLU A 117 2.23 -0.22 7.87
N ASN A 118 2.47 1.01 7.43
CA ASN A 118 3.05 1.28 6.11
C ASN A 118 4.57 1.06 6.20
N LEU A 119 5.13 0.14 5.42
CA LEU A 119 6.55 -0.22 5.50
C LEU A 119 7.32 0.20 4.26
N ILE A 120 8.48 0.85 4.46
CA ILE A 120 9.48 1.08 3.42
C ILE A 120 10.59 0.06 3.55
N SER A 121 10.73 -0.83 2.57
CA SER A 121 11.92 -1.68 2.45
C SER A 121 13.17 -0.82 2.23
N VAL A 122 14.09 -0.83 3.20
CA VAL A 122 15.39 -0.14 3.11
C VAL A 122 16.14 -0.59 1.85
N TYR A 123 16.19 -1.90 1.62
CA TYR A 123 16.91 -2.50 0.49
C TYR A 123 16.41 -1.95 -0.85
N ARG A 124 15.09 -1.97 -1.08
CA ARG A 124 14.50 -1.48 -2.33
C ARG A 124 14.67 0.03 -2.49
N MET A 125 14.41 0.80 -1.43
CA MET A 125 14.55 2.25 -1.46
C MET A 125 15.99 2.66 -1.82
N CYS A 126 16.99 2.06 -1.16
CA CYS A 126 18.40 2.36 -1.40
C CYS A 126 18.83 2.07 -2.84
N ASN A 127 18.47 0.88 -3.34
CA ASN A 127 18.85 0.44 -4.67
C ASN A 127 18.19 1.27 -5.79
N ALA A 128 16.90 1.60 -5.62
CA ALA A 128 16.13 2.35 -6.59
C ALA A 128 16.57 3.82 -6.67
N ASN A 129 16.98 4.40 -5.55
CA ASN A 129 17.27 5.83 -5.48
C ASN A 129 18.77 6.16 -5.44
N LYS A 130 19.66 5.17 -5.35
CA LYS A 130 21.11 5.40 -5.12
C LYS A 130 21.34 6.20 -3.83
N VAL A 131 20.75 5.72 -2.75
CA VAL A 131 20.87 6.32 -1.41
C VAL A 131 21.40 5.29 -0.41
N SER A 132 21.99 5.76 0.68
CA SER A 132 22.29 4.97 1.87
C SER A 132 21.42 5.39 3.04
N VAL A 133 21.25 4.48 3.99
CA VAL A 133 20.63 4.76 5.29
C VAL A 133 21.68 4.57 6.38
N GLU A 134 21.88 5.60 7.19
CA GLU A 134 22.74 5.56 8.37
C GLU A 134 21.87 5.58 9.63
N PHE A 135 22.06 4.60 10.50
CA PHE A 135 21.34 4.49 11.77
C PHE A 135 22.18 5.06 12.91
N PHE A 136 21.55 5.89 13.73
CA PHE A 136 22.10 6.48 14.94
C PHE A 136 21.27 6.03 16.15
N PRO A 137 21.75 6.21 17.39
CA PRO A 137 21.04 5.72 18.57
C PRO A 137 19.58 6.21 18.73
N VAL A 138 19.24 7.37 18.16
CA VAL A 138 17.91 8.01 18.32
C VAL A 138 17.22 8.37 17.01
N HIS A 139 17.86 8.18 15.87
CA HIS A 139 17.33 8.57 14.56
C HIS A 139 18.03 7.82 13.43
N TYR A 140 17.55 8.00 12.21
CA TYR A 140 18.23 7.55 11.00
C TYR A 140 18.40 8.72 10.04
N GLN A 141 19.28 8.58 9.05
CA GLN A 141 19.43 9.57 7.98
C GLN A 141 19.52 8.86 6.64
N VAL A 142 18.89 9.44 5.63
CA VAL A 142 19.02 8.98 4.23
C VAL A 142 19.96 9.95 3.52
N LYS A 143 20.99 9.41 2.86
CA LYS A 143 21.98 10.20 2.11
C LYS A 143 22.05 9.78 0.66
N ASP A 144 22.23 10.76 -0.21
CA ASP A 144 22.53 10.52 -1.61
C ASP A 144 23.95 9.95 -1.76
N LEU A 145 24.10 8.82 -2.46
CA LEU A 145 25.40 8.15 -2.60
C LEU A 145 26.38 8.90 -3.49
N SER A 146 25.88 9.70 -4.44
CA SER A 146 26.74 10.41 -5.40
C SER A 146 27.29 11.71 -4.80
N THR A 147 26.46 12.43 -4.03
CA THR A 147 26.79 13.76 -3.51
C THR A 147 27.11 13.77 -2.02
N GLY A 148 26.73 12.72 -1.28
CA GLY A 148 26.78 12.71 0.19
C GLY A 148 25.74 13.60 0.85
N ALA A 149 24.88 14.28 0.08
CA ALA A 149 23.87 15.19 0.59
C ALA A 149 22.81 14.43 1.40
N ARG A 150 22.36 15.03 2.50
CA ARG A 150 21.32 14.47 3.37
C ARG A 150 19.94 14.76 2.77
N LEU A 151 19.15 13.71 2.58
CA LEU A 151 17.81 13.78 1.98
C LEU A 151 16.69 13.64 3.03
N LEU A 152 16.87 12.83 4.07
CA LEU A 152 15.88 12.63 5.14
C LEU A 152 16.54 12.58 6.52
N LYS A 153 15.83 13.05 7.56
CA LYS A 153 16.25 13.09 8.96
C LYS A 153 15.17 12.48 9.85
#